data_AF-A0A7Y5DK05-F1
#
_entry.id   AF-A0A7Y5DK05-F1
#
_cell.length_a   1.000
_cell.length_b   1.000
_cell.length_c   1.000
_cell.angle_alpha   90.00
_cell.angle_beta   90.00
_cell.angle_gamma   90.00
#
_symmetry.space_group_name_H-M   'P 1'
#
loop_
_entity.id
_entity.type
_entity.pdbx_description
1 polymer ?
#
loop_
_entity_poly.entity_id
_entity_poly.type
_entity_poly.pdbx_seq_one_letter_code
_entity_poly.pdbx_strand_id
1 'polypeptide(L)'
;MNTNSLSQHNPPLTTPIISGVGVGLRTPHYSEFISTRPDVAWLEVHSENYFGDGPGVAVLEKIRADYPISLHGVGLSLGSADVLDDHHLKQLQQLIARVSP
;
A
#
# COMPACT_ATOMS: atom_id res chain seq x y z
N MET A 1 30.45 21.04 19.06
CA MET A 1 29.14 21.71 18.94
C MET A 1 28.66 21.49 17.51
N ASN A 2 27.36 21.20 17.38
CA ASN A 2 26.52 21.13 16.17
C ASN A 2 27.02 20.33 14.93
N THR A 3 26.63 19.05 14.89
CA THR A 3 26.61 18.18 13.71
C THR A 3 25.43 18.50 12.79
N ASN A 4 25.73 18.71 11.50
CA ASN A 4 24.77 18.74 10.39
C ASN A 4 23.79 17.54 10.46
N SER A 5 22.50 17.82 10.54
CA SER A 5 21.46 16.84 10.18
C SER A 5 20.83 17.30 8.88
N LEU A 6 21.31 16.73 7.77
CA LEU A 6 20.78 16.93 6.43
C LEU A 6 19.28 16.56 6.43
N SER A 7 18.42 17.52 6.10
CA SER A 7 17.03 17.26 5.74
C SER A 7 17.03 16.39 4.48
N GLN A 8 16.80 15.08 4.66
CA GLN A 8 16.53 14.16 3.56
C GLN A 8 15.22 14.60 2.89
N HIS A 9 15.34 15.39 1.83
CA HIS A 9 14.21 15.75 0.99
C HIS A 9 13.88 14.51 0.15
N ASN A 10 12.82 13.79 0.54
CA ASN A 10 12.35 12.63 -0.21
C ASN A 10 11.91 13.13 -1.60
N PRO A 11 12.47 12.63 -2.71
CA PRO A 11 12.03 13.06 -4.04
C PRO A 11 10.53 12.78 -4.20
N PRO A 12 9.79 13.59 -4.99
CA PRO A 12 8.38 13.35 -5.22
C PRO A 12 8.21 11.96 -5.82
N LEU A 13 7.46 11.10 -5.14
CA LEU A 13 7.02 9.82 -5.69
C LEU A 13 6.29 10.14 -7.00
N THR A 14 6.80 9.63 -8.13
CA THR A 14 6.12 9.75 -9.41
C THR A 14 4.98 8.73 -9.38
N THR A 15 3.89 9.10 -8.71
CA THR A 15 2.72 8.22 -8.56
C THR A 15 2.04 8.11 -9.93
N PRO A 16 1.91 6.89 -10.49
CA PRO A 16 1.15 6.71 -11.72
C PRO A 16 -0.27 7.22 -11.50
N ILE A 17 -0.77 8.05 -12.42
CA ILE A 17 -2.15 8.51 -12.35
C ILE A 17 -3.06 7.31 -12.57
N ILE A 18 -3.73 6.90 -11.49
CA ILE A 18 -4.78 5.90 -11.55
C ILE A 18 -5.97 6.49 -12.32
N SER A 19 -6.46 5.78 -13.34
CA SER A 19 -7.63 6.18 -14.13
C SER A 19 -8.51 4.97 -14.43
N GLY A 20 -9.79 5.21 -14.74
CA GLY A 20 -10.76 4.14 -14.98
C GLY A 20 -11.37 3.55 -13.70
N VAL A 21 -12.04 2.40 -13.85
CA VAL A 21 -12.78 1.75 -12.76
C VAL A 21 -11.86 0.79 -12.01
N GLY A 22 -11.82 0.95 -10.69
CA GLY A 22 -11.08 0.08 -9.78
C GLY A 22 -11.96 -0.93 -9.06
N VAL A 23 -11.34 -1.98 -8.54
CA VAL A 23 -12.01 -3.03 -7.76
C VAL A 23 -11.29 -3.24 -6.43
N GLY A 24 -12.07 -3.44 -5.36
CA GLY A 24 -11.52 -3.85 -4.07
C GLY A 24 -11.02 -5.30 -4.11
N LEU A 25 -9.72 -5.50 -3.93
CA LEU A 25 -9.13 -6.82 -3.85
C LEU A 25 -9.33 -7.42 -2.46
N ARG A 26 -9.75 -8.68 -2.42
CA ARG A 26 -9.97 -9.49 -1.21
C ARG A 26 -9.43 -10.90 -1.45
N THR A 27 -9.14 -11.64 -0.39
CA THR A 27 -8.54 -12.99 -0.47
C THR A 27 -9.25 -13.94 -1.44
N PRO A 28 -10.59 -14.00 -1.51
CA PRO A 28 -11.27 -14.87 -2.47
C PRO A 28 -10.97 -14.55 -3.94
N HIS A 29 -10.58 -13.32 -4.25
CA HIS A 29 -10.27 -12.87 -5.61
C HIS A 29 -8.84 -13.24 -6.05
N TYR A 30 -7.94 -13.60 -5.12
CA TYR A 30 -6.51 -13.75 -5.43
C TYR A 30 -6.23 -14.76 -6.53
N SER A 31 -6.85 -15.94 -6.48
CA SER A 31 -6.62 -17.00 -7.46
C SER A 31 -7.05 -16.57 -8.87
N GLU A 32 -8.17 -15.87 -8.98
CA GLU A 32 -8.69 -15.33 -10.23
C GLU A 32 -7.73 -14.27 -10.80
N PHE A 33 -7.39 -13.25 -10.02
CA PHE A 33 -6.49 -12.19 -10.48
C PHE A 33 -5.10 -12.70 -10.89
N ILE A 34 -4.58 -13.72 -10.21
CA ILE A 34 -3.30 -14.36 -10.59
C ILE A 34 -3.43 -15.16 -11.90
N SER A 35 -4.56 -15.84 -12.10
CA SER A 35 -4.68 -16.84 -13.16
C SER A 35 -5.24 -16.27 -14.46
N THR A 36 -6.26 -15.41 -14.36
CA THR A 36 -7.01 -14.90 -15.52
C THR A 36 -6.66 -13.46 -15.86
N ARG A 37 -6.13 -12.70 -14.90
CA ARG A 37 -5.83 -11.27 -15.04
C ARG A 37 -7.01 -10.51 -15.67
N PRO A 38 -8.14 -10.39 -14.97
CA PRO A 38 -9.31 -9.70 -15.51
C PRO A 38 -9.00 -8.24 -15.88
N ASP A 39 -9.72 -7.71 -16.86
CA ASP A 39 -9.58 -6.33 -17.33
C ASP A 39 -10.14 -5.35 -16.28
N VAL A 40 -9.26 -4.91 -15.38
CA VAL A 40 -9.53 -3.97 -14.30
C VAL A 40 -8.41 -2.95 -14.29
N ALA A 41 -8.77 -1.66 -14.21
CA ALA A 41 -7.78 -0.61 -14.38
C ALA A 41 -6.82 -0.47 -13.18
N TRP A 42 -7.30 -0.77 -11.97
CA TRP A 42 -6.52 -0.73 -10.73
C TRP A 42 -7.22 -1.46 -9.59
N LEU A 43 -6.47 -1.82 -8.55
CA LEU A 43 -6.99 -2.52 -7.39
C LEU A 43 -6.81 -1.73 -6.11
N GLU A 44 -7.81 -1.77 -5.24
CA GLU A 44 -7.73 -1.21 -3.89
C GLU A 44 -7.53 -2.32 -2.86
N VAL A 45 -6.64 -2.10 -1.90
CA VAL A 45 -6.43 -2.99 -0.75
C VAL A 45 -6.46 -2.23 0.56
N HIS A 46 -6.87 -2.89 1.64
CA HIS A 46 -6.68 -2.34 2.99
C HIS A 46 -5.25 -2.59 3.43
N SER A 47 -4.54 -1.53 3.78
CA SER A 47 -3.10 -1.56 4.08
C SER A 47 -2.77 -2.52 5.22
N GLU A 48 -3.60 -2.52 6.27
CA GLU A 48 -3.41 -3.25 7.52
C GLU A 48 -3.42 -4.78 7.32
N ASN A 49 -4.09 -5.27 6.27
CA ASN A 49 -4.08 -6.70 5.93
C ASN A 49 -2.72 -7.19 5.42
N TYR A 50 -1.80 -6.27 5.10
CA TYR A 50 -0.49 -6.56 4.51
C TYR A 50 0.67 -5.98 5.32
N PHE A 51 0.42 -5.58 6.56
CA PHE A 51 1.50 -5.23 7.48
C PHE A 51 2.30 -6.49 7.87
N GLY A 52 3.63 -6.35 7.94
CA GLY A 52 4.55 -7.47 8.19
C GLY A 52 4.79 -8.32 6.93
N ASP A 53 5.00 -9.63 7.13
CA ASP A 53 5.39 -10.58 6.07
C ASP A 53 4.43 -11.79 5.98
N GLY A 54 3.14 -11.55 6.25
CA GLY A 54 2.12 -12.59 6.13
C GLY A 54 1.96 -13.11 4.69
N PRO A 55 1.30 -14.28 4.50
CA PRO A 55 1.19 -14.92 3.18
C PRO A 55 0.48 -14.04 2.12
N GLY A 56 -0.38 -13.12 2.56
CA GLY A 56 -1.03 -12.16 1.66
C GLY A 56 -0.07 -11.17 1.00
N VAL A 57 1.08 -10.90 1.61
CA VAL A 57 2.09 -9.95 1.09
C VAL A 57 2.70 -10.47 -0.19
N ALA A 58 3.15 -11.74 -0.22
CA ALA A 58 3.73 -12.34 -1.42
C ALA A 58 2.72 -12.40 -2.58
N VAL A 59 1.44 -12.60 -2.26
CA VAL A 59 0.36 -12.54 -3.27
C VAL A 59 0.17 -11.13 -3.78
N LEU A 60 0.16 -10.12 -2.89
CA LEU A 60 0.04 -8.73 -3.29
C LEU A 60 1.21 -8.26 -4.16
N GLU A 61 2.44 -8.65 -3.82
CA GLU A 61 3.62 -8.35 -4.65
C GLU A 61 3.48 -8.93 -6.06
N LYS A 62 2.97 -10.16 -6.17
CA LYS A 62 2.71 -10.79 -7.47
C LYS A 62 1.64 -10.04 -8.26
N ILE A 63 0.55 -9.61 -7.62
CA ILE A 63 -0.54 -8.88 -8.27
C ILE A 63 -0.12 -7.46 -8.65
N ARG A 64 0.69 -6.78 -7.82
CA ARG A 64 1.20 -5.41 -8.07
C ARG A 64 1.99 -5.31 -9.37
N ALA A 65 2.65 -6.40 -9.78
CA ALA A 65 3.38 -6.45 -11.04
C ALA A 65 2.47 -6.24 -12.26
N ASP A 66 1.20 -6.65 -12.17
CA ASP A 66 0.23 -6.59 -13.26
C ASP A 66 -0.75 -5.41 -13.11
N TYR A 67 -1.00 -4.93 -11.88
CA TYR A 67 -2.00 -3.90 -11.57
C TYR A 67 -1.46 -2.74 -10.74
N PRO A 68 -1.83 -1.48 -11.05
CA PRO A 68 -1.75 -0.38 -10.09
C PRO A 68 -2.51 -0.70 -8.80
N ILE A 69 -1.90 -0.39 -7.65
CA ILE A 69 -2.48 -0.66 -6.33
C ILE A 69 -2.71 0.66 -5.59
N SER A 70 -3.93 0.89 -5.15
CA SER A 70 -4.27 1.91 -4.16
C SER A 70 -4.26 1.30 -2.77
N LEU A 71 -3.60 1.98 -1.83
CA LEU A 71 -3.59 1.62 -0.42
C LEU A 71 -4.64 2.42 0.34
N HIS A 72 -5.62 1.73 0.91
CA HIS A 72 -6.65 2.32 1.77
C HIS A 72 -6.32 2.00 3.24
N GLY A 73 -6.24 3.01 4.11
CA GLY A 73 -6.03 2.82 5.55
C GLY A 73 -7.36 2.84 6.30
N VAL A 74 -7.59 1.88 7.20
CA VAL A 74 -8.81 1.80 8.03
C VAL A 74 -8.54 1.89 9.53
N GLY A 75 -7.29 1.75 9.96
CA GLY A 75 -6.90 1.64 11.37
C GLY A 75 -6.25 2.90 11.97
N LEU A 76 -5.91 3.89 11.17
CA LEU A 76 -5.11 5.04 11.62
C LEU A 76 -5.82 5.96 12.63
N SER A 77 -7.15 5.88 12.73
CA SER A 77 -7.94 6.59 13.73
C SER A 77 -7.71 8.11 13.76
N LEU A 78 -7.62 8.76 12.59
CA LEU A 78 -7.30 10.19 12.45
C LEU A 78 -8.24 11.16 13.19
N GLY A 79 -9.44 10.71 13.57
CA GLY A 79 -10.39 11.48 14.37
C GLY A 79 -10.31 11.25 15.88
N SER A 80 -9.35 10.45 16.36
CA SER A 80 -9.16 10.19 17.79
C SER A 80 -8.51 11.39 18.51
N ALA A 81 -8.69 11.44 19.84
CA ALA A 81 -7.94 12.34 20.73
C ALA A 81 -6.58 11.77 21.15
N ASP A 82 -6.34 10.49 20.88
CA ASP A 82 -5.06 9.83 21.15
C ASP A 82 -3.96 10.33 20.20
N VAL A 83 -2.71 10.13 20.62
CA VAL A 83 -1.56 10.36 19.74
C VAL A 83 -1.54 9.35 18.59
N LEU A 84 -0.99 9.76 17.46
CA LEU A 84 -0.82 8.90 16.30
C LEU A 84 0.13 7.74 16.61
N ASP A 85 -0.20 6.54 16.13
CA ASP A 85 0.61 5.35 16.33
C ASP A 85 1.80 5.30 15.36
N ASP A 86 2.99 5.62 15.85
CA ASP A 86 4.25 5.56 15.10
C ASP A 86 4.58 4.17 14.55
N HIS A 87 4.16 3.10 15.23
CA HIS A 87 4.36 1.74 14.73
C HIS A 87 3.51 1.49 13.49
N HIS A 88 2.23 1.87 13.53
CA HIS A 88 1.34 1.80 12.38
C HIS A 88 1.89 2.59 11.18
N LEU A 89 2.38 3.83 11.40
CA LEU A 89 2.98 4.64 10.35
C LEU A 89 4.21 3.99 9.72
N LYS A 90 5.07 3.36 10.52
CA LYS A 90 6.24 2.62 10.01
C LYS A 90 5.82 1.44 9.15
N GLN A 91 4.81 0.68 9.56
CA GLN A 91 4.30 -0.44 8.78
C GLN A 91 3.68 0.05 7.45
N LEU A 92 2.94 1.15 7.48
CA LEU A 92 2.40 1.79 6.28
C LEU A 92 3.51 2.26 5.34
N GLN A 93 4.55 2.92 5.86
CA GLN A 93 5.69 3.36 5.06
C GLN A 93 6.42 2.18 4.40
N GLN A 94 6.63 1.08 5.13
CA GLN A 94 7.22 -0.14 4.59
C GLN A 94 6.36 -0.74 3.47
N LEU A 95 5.04 -0.77 3.66
CA LEU A 95 4.12 -1.26 2.64
C LEU A 95 4.14 -0.36 1.39
N ILE A 96 4.13 0.97 1.55
CA ILE A 96 4.26 1.92 0.44
C ILE A 96 5.54 1.66 -0.36
N ALA A 97 6.68 1.45 0.32
CA ALA A 97 7.94 1.14 -0.36
C ALA A 97 7.87 -0.18 -1.15
N ARG A 98 7.21 -1.20 -0.58
CA ARG A 98 7.06 -2.52 -1.18
C ARG A 98 6.13 -2.53 -2.39
N VAL A 99 5.01 -1.81 -2.31
CA VAL A 99 3.99 -1.83 -3.38
C VAL A 99 4.09 -0.64 -4.33
N SER A 100 4.83 0.42 -4.01
CA SER A 100 4.97 1.62 -4.85
C SER A 100 3.63 2.08 -5.45
N PRO A 101 2.65 2.44 -4.61
CA PRO A 101 1.30 2.76 -5.07
C PRO A 101 1.27 3.95 -6.04
#